data_AF-A0A1V6BEV8-F1
#
_entry.id   AF-A0A1V6BEV8-F1
#
_cell.length_a   1.000
_cell.length_b   1.000
_cell.length_c   1.000
_cell.angle_alpha   90.00
_cell.angle_beta   90.00
_cell.angle_gamma   90.00
#
_symmetry.space_group_name_H-M   'P 1'
#
loop_
_entity.id
_entity.type
_entity.pdbx_description
1 polymer ?
#
loop_
_entity_poly.entity_id
_entity_poly.type
_entity_poly.pdbx_seq_one_letter_code
_entity_poly.pdbx_strand_id
1 'polypeptide(L)'
;MNQIKSKLDIENNYELRQKLDIDYNFLKKYWKIILEYDGEQKNTEFYCPKLKRRIRKFDVLDHVLNLDNQLGEAYYLKNKFLTVINASTLENIEKNLLEWIKEVNSSMVRDYDVAIETILYWKQEIINSFIINPKTGNTMTNASTEGTNNFCKVVKRVSYGYRDFNLMRARILYCNRKNIVFKSQSIKDN
;
A
#
# COMPACT_ATOMS: atom_id res chain seq x y z
N MET A 1 36.75 -6.40 1.90
CA MET A 1 37.27 -7.77 2.12
C MET A 1 36.20 -8.74 2.65
N ASN A 2 35.32 -8.33 3.58
CA ASN A 2 34.26 -9.19 4.13
C ASN A 2 33.13 -9.55 3.14
N GLN A 3 32.74 -8.65 2.24
CA GLN A 3 31.71 -8.92 1.21
C GLN A 3 32.18 -9.86 0.08
N ILE A 4 33.50 -9.97 -0.15
CA ILE A 4 34.07 -10.86 -1.18
C ILE A 4 34.27 -12.26 -0.62
N LYS A 5 34.71 -12.38 0.64
CA LYS A 5 34.73 -13.65 1.37
C LYS A 5 33.32 -14.24 1.50
N SER A 6 32.32 -13.43 1.85
CA SER A 6 30.94 -13.91 1.94
C SER A 6 30.38 -14.41 0.60
N LYS A 7 30.69 -13.75 -0.53
CA LYS A 7 30.31 -14.25 -1.87
C LYS A 7 30.96 -15.59 -2.21
N LEU A 8 32.25 -15.75 -1.92
CA LEU A 8 33.00 -17.00 -2.17
C LEU A 8 32.55 -18.16 -1.26
N ASP A 9 32.14 -17.86 -0.03
CA ASP A 9 31.59 -18.86 0.91
C ASP A 9 30.17 -19.33 0.49
N ILE A 10 29.35 -18.40 -0.04
CA ILE A 10 28.03 -18.72 -0.63
C ILE A 10 28.18 -19.56 -1.90
N GLU A 11 29.18 -19.27 -2.74
CA GLU A 11 29.45 -20.01 -3.97
C GLU A 11 29.99 -21.43 -3.76
N ASN A 12 30.42 -21.79 -2.55
CA ASN A 12 30.90 -23.13 -2.23
C ASN A 12 29.94 -23.94 -1.33
N ASN A 13 29.00 -23.29 -0.64
CA ASN A 13 28.09 -23.97 0.29
C ASN A 13 26.67 -24.14 -0.29
N TYR A 14 26.27 -25.39 -0.55
CA TYR A 14 24.97 -25.74 -1.14
C TYR A 14 23.78 -25.46 -0.20
N GLU A 15 23.94 -25.70 1.10
CA GLU A 15 22.88 -25.49 2.10
C GLU A 15 22.58 -24.00 2.29
N LEU A 16 23.62 -23.16 2.33
CA LEU A 16 23.47 -21.70 2.40
C LEU A 16 22.73 -21.16 1.17
N ARG A 17 23.00 -21.68 -0.03
CA ARG A 17 22.27 -21.29 -1.25
C ARG A 17 20.80 -21.69 -1.22
N GLN A 18 20.49 -22.91 -0.78
CA GLN A 18 19.11 -23.33 -0.62
C GLN A 18 18.36 -22.46 0.40
N LYS A 19 18.99 -22.13 1.52
CA LYS A 19 18.41 -21.23 2.52
C LYS A 19 18.12 -19.84 1.95
N LEU A 20 19.10 -19.22 1.29
CA LEU A 20 18.93 -17.92 0.64
C LEU A 20 17.82 -17.92 -0.43
N ASP A 21 17.70 -19.00 -1.19
CA ASP A 21 16.63 -19.18 -2.19
C ASP A 21 15.25 -19.33 -1.52
N ILE A 22 15.16 -19.99 -0.37
CA ILE A 22 13.93 -20.03 0.45
C ILE A 22 13.60 -18.63 0.97
N ASP A 23 14.55 -17.93 1.57
CA ASP A 23 14.37 -16.60 2.15
C ASP A 23 13.91 -15.58 1.09
N TYR A 24 14.57 -15.56 -0.06
CA TYR A 24 14.16 -14.75 -1.21
C TYR A 24 12.76 -15.11 -1.70
N ASN A 25 12.43 -16.41 -1.77
CA ASN A 25 11.10 -16.85 -2.19
C ASN A 25 10.03 -16.36 -1.22
N PHE A 26 10.29 -16.42 0.09
CA PHE A 26 9.36 -15.96 1.12
C PHE A 26 9.08 -14.47 1.00
N LEU A 27 10.14 -13.65 0.92
CA LEU A 27 10.03 -12.21 0.69
C LEU A 27 9.23 -11.89 -0.58
N LYS A 28 9.59 -12.51 -1.70
CA LYS A 28 8.96 -12.24 -3.01
C LYS A 28 7.53 -12.72 -3.12
N LYS A 29 7.22 -13.89 -2.56
CA LYS A 29 5.89 -14.51 -2.72
C LYS A 29 4.89 -13.96 -1.71
N TYR A 30 5.34 -13.70 -0.49
CA TYR A 30 4.49 -13.33 0.63
C TYR A 30 4.59 -11.85 1.02
N TRP A 31 5.13 -10.99 0.14
CA TRP A 31 5.23 -9.54 0.39
C TRP A 31 3.91 -8.89 0.85
N LYS A 32 2.77 -9.35 0.33
CA LYS A 32 1.45 -8.85 0.75
C LYS A 32 1.18 -9.10 2.24
N ILE A 33 1.55 -10.27 2.74
CA ILE A 33 1.41 -10.63 4.16
C ILE A 33 2.21 -9.66 5.04
N ILE A 34 3.40 -9.26 4.59
CA ILE A 34 4.27 -8.29 5.28
C ILE A 34 3.64 -6.88 5.31
N LEU A 35 2.95 -6.49 4.24
CA LEU A 35 2.35 -5.15 4.16
C LEU A 35 1.01 -5.01 4.88
N GLU A 36 0.31 -6.11 5.15
CA GLU A 36 -0.98 -6.10 5.83
C GLU A 36 -0.87 -5.49 7.25
N TYR A 37 -1.92 -4.81 7.71
CA TYR A 37 -1.98 -4.26 9.06
C TYR A 37 -2.09 -5.36 10.10
N ASP A 38 -1.17 -5.40 11.06
CA ASP A 38 -1.09 -6.44 12.11
C ASP A 38 -2.35 -6.55 12.98
N GLY A 39 -2.98 -5.42 13.33
CA GLY A 39 -4.15 -5.37 14.23
C GLY A 39 -5.37 -6.18 13.76
N GLU A 40 -5.47 -6.50 12.47
CA GLU A 40 -6.59 -7.27 11.90
C GLU A 40 -6.16 -8.63 11.32
N GLN A 41 -4.89 -9.03 11.45
CA GLN A 41 -4.41 -10.23 10.79
C GLN A 41 -4.95 -11.51 11.43
N LYS A 42 -5.51 -12.37 10.58
CA LYS A 42 -5.87 -13.74 10.95
C LYS A 42 -4.72 -14.68 10.65
N ASN A 43 -4.38 -15.53 11.62
CA ASN A 43 -3.34 -16.54 11.46
C ASN A 43 -3.85 -17.75 10.66
N THR A 44 -4.15 -17.51 9.39
CA THR A 44 -4.70 -18.51 8.47
C THR A 44 -3.63 -19.47 7.98
N GLU A 45 -4.03 -20.74 7.79
CA GLU A 45 -3.16 -21.79 7.25
C GLU A 45 -3.32 -21.91 5.73
N PHE A 46 -2.21 -22.08 5.02
CA PHE A 46 -2.19 -22.33 3.58
C PHE A 46 -1.02 -23.21 3.17
N TYR A 47 -1.10 -23.79 1.96
CA TYR A 47 -0.03 -24.64 1.43
C TYR A 47 1.12 -23.81 0.84
N CYS A 48 2.35 -24.11 1.27
CA CYS A 48 3.57 -23.53 0.72
C CYS A 48 4.27 -24.53 -0.22
N PRO A 49 4.25 -24.30 -1.55
CA PRO A 49 4.91 -25.18 -2.51
C PRO A 49 6.43 -25.28 -2.31
N LYS A 50 7.10 -24.21 -1.85
CA LYS A 50 8.56 -24.19 -1.67
C LYS A 50 9.00 -25.13 -0.56
N LEU A 51 8.25 -25.16 0.54
CA LEU A 51 8.50 -26.05 1.69
C LEU A 51 7.74 -27.39 1.60
N LYS A 52 6.89 -27.56 0.58
CA LYS A 52 6.01 -28.73 0.37
C LYS A 52 5.14 -29.09 1.58
N ARG A 53 4.78 -28.10 2.41
CA ARG A 53 3.98 -28.28 3.62
C ARG A 53 2.99 -27.14 3.80
N ARG A 54 2.01 -27.34 4.68
CA ARG A 54 1.17 -26.25 5.15
C ARG A 54 1.91 -25.40 6.17
N ILE A 55 1.71 -24.09 6.08
CA ILE A 55 2.27 -23.08 6.96
C ILE A 55 1.19 -22.08 7.31
N ARG A 56 1.35 -21.38 8.42
CA ARG A 56 0.46 -20.30 8.82
C ARG A 56 1.06 -18.95 8.45
N LYS A 57 0.20 -17.95 8.35
CA LYS A 57 0.60 -16.57 8.04
C LYS A 57 1.63 -16.03 9.02
N PHE A 58 1.48 -16.30 10.32
CA PHE A 58 2.44 -15.83 11.33
C PHE A 58 3.78 -16.55 11.20
N ASP A 59 3.80 -17.83 10.83
CA ASP A 59 5.07 -18.54 10.57
C ASP A 59 5.87 -17.87 9.43
N VAL A 60 5.18 -17.28 8.44
CA VAL A 60 5.84 -16.50 7.37
C VAL A 60 6.40 -15.18 7.91
N LEU A 61 5.63 -14.45 8.72
CA LEU A 61 6.08 -13.18 9.29
C LEU A 61 7.26 -13.40 10.22
N ASP A 62 7.17 -14.35 11.14
CA ASP A 62 8.26 -14.70 12.05
C ASP A 62 9.52 -15.07 11.26
N HIS A 63 9.39 -15.88 10.20
CA HIS A 63 10.53 -16.21 9.35
C HIS A 63 11.14 -14.97 8.71
N VAL A 64 10.33 -14.14 8.06
CA VAL A 64 10.78 -12.99 7.27
C VAL A 64 11.35 -11.87 8.15
N LEU A 65 10.72 -11.55 9.26
CA LEU A 65 11.15 -10.48 10.16
C LEU A 65 12.43 -10.84 10.92
N ASN A 66 12.73 -12.13 11.07
CA ASN A 66 13.99 -12.62 11.62
C ASN A 66 15.13 -12.72 10.59
N LEU A 67 14.88 -12.43 9.30
CA LEU A 67 15.95 -12.42 8.29
C LEU A 67 16.88 -11.21 8.44
N ASP A 68 16.31 -10.07 8.83
CA ASP A 68 17.01 -8.81 8.92
C ASP A 68 16.38 -7.91 9.99
N ASN A 69 17.20 -7.43 10.92
CA ASN A 69 16.71 -6.62 12.05
C ASN A 69 16.13 -5.28 11.59
N GLN A 70 16.69 -4.68 10.54
CA GLN A 70 16.18 -3.41 9.99
C GLN A 70 14.81 -3.62 9.35
N LEU A 71 14.57 -4.76 8.68
CA LEU A 71 13.26 -5.14 8.19
C LEU A 71 12.24 -5.36 9.33
N GLY A 72 12.65 -6.02 10.41
CA GLY A 72 11.84 -6.19 11.61
C GLY A 72 11.42 -4.85 12.23
N GLU A 73 12.37 -3.94 12.40
CA GLU A 73 12.13 -2.59 12.92
C GLU A 73 11.24 -1.79 11.96
N ALA A 74 11.48 -1.87 10.64
CA ALA A 74 10.66 -1.20 9.65
C ALA A 74 9.21 -1.68 9.68
N TYR A 75 8.99 -2.99 9.79
CA TYR A 75 7.64 -3.57 9.92
C TYR A 75 6.93 -3.06 11.18
N TYR A 76 7.63 -3.02 12.31
CA TYR A 76 7.09 -2.48 13.55
C TYR A 76 6.65 -1.01 13.40
N LEU A 77 7.53 -0.16 12.89
CA LEU A 77 7.24 1.27 12.70
C LEU A 77 6.05 1.51 11.77
N LYS A 78 5.94 0.75 10.67
CA LYS A 78 4.78 0.83 9.76
C LYS A 78 3.48 0.41 10.43
N ASN A 79 3.47 -0.64 11.25
CA ASN A 79 2.24 -1.06 11.94
C ASN A 79 1.87 -0.11 13.08
N LYS A 80 2.86 0.47 13.75
CA LYS A 80 2.64 1.53 14.72
C LYS A 80 2.03 2.78 14.06
N PHE A 81 2.51 3.17 12.88
CA PHE A 81 1.89 4.23 12.09
C PHE A 81 0.42 3.95 11.81
N LEU A 82 0.09 2.76 11.30
CA LEU A 82 -1.31 2.40 11.02
C LEU A 82 -2.17 2.39 12.28
N THR A 83 -1.62 1.96 13.41
CA THR A 83 -2.29 2.03 14.71
C THR A 83 -2.57 3.47 15.12
N VAL A 84 -1.60 4.37 14.95
CA VAL A 84 -1.77 5.81 15.19
C VAL A 84 -2.89 6.36 14.31
N ILE A 85 -2.91 6.04 13.01
CA ILE A 85 -3.94 6.54 12.09
C ILE A 85 -5.34 6.00 12.47
N ASN A 86 -5.44 4.72 12.83
CA ASN A 86 -6.73 4.09 13.11
C ASN A 86 -7.32 4.45 14.48
N ALA A 87 -6.47 4.70 15.49
CA ALA A 87 -6.90 4.94 16.87
C ALA A 87 -6.99 6.43 17.24
N SER A 88 -6.42 7.32 16.42
CA SER A 88 -6.40 8.76 16.72
C SER A 88 -7.73 9.44 16.43
N THR A 89 -7.99 10.50 17.18
CA THR A 89 -9.06 11.48 16.95
C THR A 89 -8.45 12.78 16.45
N LEU A 90 -9.31 13.72 16.04
CA LEU A 90 -8.87 15.06 15.64
C LEU A 90 -8.05 15.77 16.74
N GLU A 91 -8.35 15.54 18.02
CA GLU A 91 -7.64 16.23 19.11
C GLU A 91 -6.22 15.68 19.35
N ASN A 92 -5.98 14.40 19.07
CA ASN A 92 -4.73 13.74 19.46
C ASN A 92 -3.84 13.34 18.28
N ILE A 93 -4.35 13.35 17.04
CA ILE A 93 -3.60 12.90 15.86
C ILE A 93 -2.28 13.65 15.68
N GLU A 94 -2.25 14.96 15.86
CA GLU A 94 -1.02 15.73 15.70
C GLU A 94 0.07 15.26 16.66
N LYS A 95 -0.29 15.12 17.95
CA LYS A 95 0.63 14.64 18.97
C LYS A 95 1.12 13.23 18.65
N ASN A 96 0.19 12.30 18.39
CA ASN A 96 0.51 10.90 18.14
C ASN A 96 1.38 10.73 16.88
N LEU A 97 1.13 11.51 15.84
CA LEU A 97 1.91 11.51 14.60
C LEU A 97 3.34 12.04 14.84
N LEU A 98 3.48 13.13 15.60
CA LEU A 98 4.80 13.67 15.95
C LEU A 98 5.60 12.72 16.87
N GLU A 99 4.93 12.01 17.78
CA GLU A 99 5.55 10.96 18.60
C GLU A 99 6.07 9.81 17.73
N TRP A 100 5.25 9.34 16.77
CA TRP A 100 5.69 8.34 15.80
C TRP A 100 6.89 8.83 14.96
N ILE A 101 6.88 10.07 14.47
CA ILE A 101 8.01 10.63 13.71
C ILE A 101 9.29 10.66 14.56
N LYS A 102 9.21 11.03 15.84
CA LYS A 102 10.38 11.03 16.76
C LYS A 102 10.98 9.65 16.93
N GLU A 103 10.13 8.63 17.01
CA GLU A 103 10.55 7.24 17.13
C GLU A 103 11.21 6.73 15.86
N VAL A 104 10.64 7.03 14.69
CA VAL A 104 11.26 6.70 13.39
C VAL A 104 12.62 7.39 13.25
N ASN A 105 12.73 8.67 13.64
CA ASN A 105 14.01 9.40 13.61
C ASN A 105 15.06 8.85 14.59
N SER A 106 14.62 8.13 15.62
CA SER A 106 15.50 7.46 16.59
C SER A 106 15.86 6.03 16.15
N SER A 107 15.17 5.48 15.14
CA SER A 107 15.45 4.19 14.52
C SER A 107 16.63 4.28 13.55
N MET A 108 17.19 3.12 13.15
CA MET A 108 18.20 3.08 12.09
C MET A 108 17.59 3.00 10.68
N VAL A 109 16.25 2.99 10.56
CA VAL A 109 15.54 2.76 9.30
C VAL A 109 15.37 4.06 8.51
N ARG A 110 16.32 4.31 7.61
CA ARG A 110 16.33 5.52 6.75
C ARG A 110 15.34 5.49 5.59
N ASP A 111 14.74 4.35 5.30
CA ASP A 111 13.74 4.19 4.24
C ASP A 111 12.49 5.06 4.45
N TYR A 112 12.24 5.51 5.68
CA TYR A 112 11.11 6.38 6.01
C TYR A 112 11.38 7.88 5.83
N ASP A 113 12.60 8.33 5.55
CA ASP A 113 12.94 9.76 5.49
C ASP A 113 12.00 10.52 4.53
N VAL A 114 11.82 10.00 3.31
CA VAL A 114 10.93 10.60 2.30
C VAL A 114 9.47 10.60 2.74
N ALA A 115 9.04 9.55 3.45
CA ALA A 115 7.68 9.46 3.97
C ALA A 115 7.46 10.49 5.09
N ILE A 116 8.43 10.67 5.99
CA ILE A 116 8.38 11.68 7.05
C ILE A 116 8.32 13.08 6.47
N GLU A 117 9.18 13.40 5.50
CA GLU A 117 9.18 14.71 4.82
C GLU A 117 7.80 14.99 4.20
N THR A 118 7.23 13.99 3.52
CA THR A 118 5.90 14.11 2.91
C THR A 118 4.82 14.32 3.98
N ILE A 119 4.86 13.57 5.08
CA ILE A 119 3.89 13.69 6.17
C ILE A 119 3.99 15.07 6.83
N LEU A 120 5.21 15.58 7.06
CA LEU A 120 5.42 16.90 7.66
C LEU A 120 4.94 18.01 6.73
N TYR A 121 5.18 17.89 5.43
CA TYR A 121 4.72 18.86 4.44
C TYR A 121 3.19 18.93 4.37
N TRP A 122 2.51 17.79 4.37
CA TRP A 122 1.04 17.69 4.30
C TRP A 122 0.37 17.55 5.68
N LYS A 123 1.06 17.92 6.76
CA LYS A 123 0.62 17.63 8.13
C LYS A 123 -0.77 18.21 8.41
N GLN A 124 -1.02 19.45 7.98
CA GLN A 124 -2.28 20.12 8.26
C GLN A 124 -3.45 19.43 7.53
N GLU A 125 -3.25 19.02 6.29
CA GLU A 125 -4.24 18.30 5.49
C GLU A 125 -4.52 16.91 6.07
N ILE A 126 -3.48 16.22 6.56
CA ILE A 126 -3.62 14.95 7.28
C ILE A 126 -4.47 15.16 8.53
N ILE A 127 -4.17 16.16 9.38
CA ILE A 127 -4.96 16.47 10.58
C ILE A 127 -6.42 16.77 10.19
N ASN A 128 -6.62 17.61 9.17
CA ASN A 128 -7.96 17.98 8.70
C ASN A 128 -8.77 16.78 8.19
N SER A 129 -8.12 15.69 7.74
CA SER A 129 -8.82 14.47 7.32
C SER A 129 -9.56 13.76 8.47
N PHE A 130 -9.20 14.03 9.73
CA PHE A 130 -9.87 13.51 10.92
C PHE A 130 -11.12 14.32 11.31
N ILE A 131 -11.42 15.42 10.61
CA ILE A 131 -12.64 16.20 10.85
C ILE A 131 -13.87 15.35 10.49
N ILE A 132 -14.72 15.12 11.48
CA ILE A 132 -15.99 14.42 11.30
C ILE A 132 -17.00 15.37 10.69
N ASN A 133 -17.60 14.99 9.56
CA ASN A 133 -18.67 15.77 8.96
C ASN A 133 -19.97 15.61 9.78
N PRO A 134 -20.57 16.71 10.28
CA PRO A 134 -21.74 16.64 11.16
C PRO A 134 -22.99 16.07 10.48
N LYS A 135 -23.06 16.08 9.15
CA LYS A 135 -24.21 15.52 8.40
C LYS A 135 -24.09 14.03 8.17
N THR A 136 -22.89 13.52 7.91
CA THR A 136 -22.67 12.11 7.56
C THR A 136 -22.17 11.28 8.75
N GLY A 137 -21.74 11.92 9.85
CA GLY A 137 -21.18 11.27 11.03
C GLY A 137 -19.85 10.58 10.78
N ASN A 138 -19.20 10.85 9.64
CA ASN A 138 -17.99 10.19 9.18
C ASN A 138 -16.97 11.22 8.69
N THR A 139 -15.69 10.83 8.64
CA THR A 139 -14.64 11.62 8.00
C THR A 139 -14.83 11.72 6.48
N MET A 140 -14.18 12.69 5.86
CA MET A 140 -14.21 12.84 4.41
C MET A 140 -13.50 11.65 3.76
N THR A 141 -14.16 10.99 2.81
CA THR A 141 -13.60 9.84 2.11
C THR A 141 -13.12 10.21 0.71
N ASN A 142 -12.07 9.54 0.24
CA ASN A 142 -11.58 9.69 -1.12
C ASN A 142 -12.45 8.98 -2.17
N ALA A 143 -13.53 8.30 -1.77
CA ALA A 143 -14.35 7.44 -2.62
C ALA A 143 -14.88 8.16 -3.88
N SER A 144 -15.30 9.43 -3.74
CA SER A 144 -15.80 10.23 -4.86
C SER A 144 -14.70 10.54 -5.89
N THR A 145 -13.53 10.94 -5.40
CA THR A 145 -12.34 11.25 -6.23
C THR A 145 -11.81 9.98 -6.91
N GLU A 146 -11.74 8.87 -6.17
CA GLU A 146 -11.36 7.55 -6.70
C GLU A 146 -12.32 7.05 -7.76
N GLY A 147 -13.64 7.18 -7.53
CA GLY A 147 -14.67 6.86 -8.52
C GLY A 147 -14.49 7.64 -9.81
N THR A 148 -14.26 8.94 -9.71
CA THR A 148 -13.99 9.81 -10.86
C THR A 148 -12.71 9.43 -11.59
N ASN A 149 -11.62 9.16 -10.85
CA ASN A 149 -10.35 8.73 -11.42
C ASN A 149 -10.47 7.38 -12.14
N ASN A 150 -11.18 6.42 -11.55
CA ASN A 150 -11.43 5.12 -12.15
C ASN A 150 -12.27 5.24 -13.42
N PHE A 151 -13.29 6.08 -13.42
CA PHE A 151 -14.07 6.39 -14.61
C PHE A 151 -13.19 6.94 -15.74
N CYS A 152 -12.37 7.96 -15.46
CA CYS A 152 -11.43 8.52 -16.44
C CYS A 152 -10.46 7.45 -16.98
N LYS A 153 -9.95 6.57 -16.10
CA LYS A 153 -9.09 5.44 -16.49
C LYS A 153 -9.82 4.46 -17.40
N VAL A 154 -11.10 4.15 -17.14
CA VAL A 154 -11.93 3.29 -17.99
C VAL A 154 -12.10 3.92 -19.37
N VAL A 155 -12.49 5.20 -19.44
CA VAL A 155 -12.63 5.94 -20.72
C VAL A 155 -11.33 5.94 -21.51
N LYS A 156 -10.19 6.14 -20.84
CA LYS A 156 -8.86 6.07 -21.47
C LYS A 156 -8.54 4.65 -21.98
N ARG A 157 -8.90 3.60 -21.23
CA ARG A 157 -8.61 2.21 -21.63
C ARG A 157 -9.39 1.77 -22.86
N VAL A 158 -10.66 2.19 -22.98
CA VAL A 158 -11.55 1.77 -24.09
C VAL A 158 -11.40 2.61 -25.36
N SER A 159 -10.62 3.68 -25.33
CA SER A 159 -10.53 4.66 -26.42
C SER A 159 -9.38 4.43 -27.40
N TYR A 160 -8.57 3.37 -27.21
CA TYR A 160 -7.40 3.07 -28.03
C TYR A 160 -6.40 4.24 -28.18
N GLY A 161 -6.43 5.19 -27.24
CA GLY A 161 -5.57 6.38 -27.23
C GLY A 161 -6.26 7.62 -27.80
N TYR A 162 -6.17 8.74 -27.08
CA TYR A 162 -6.58 10.06 -27.57
C TYR A 162 -5.36 10.83 -28.06
N ARG A 163 -5.46 11.41 -29.26
CA ARG A 163 -4.46 12.34 -29.80
C ARG A 163 -4.68 13.78 -29.33
N ASP A 164 -5.90 14.10 -28.92
CA ASP A 164 -6.31 15.42 -28.46
C ASP A 164 -6.93 15.34 -27.05
N PHE A 165 -6.37 16.12 -26.13
CA PHE A 165 -6.87 16.24 -24.75
C PHE A 165 -8.29 16.81 -24.70
N ASN A 166 -8.64 17.74 -25.59
CA ASN A 166 -9.97 18.33 -25.62
C ASN A 166 -11.03 17.30 -25.98
N LEU A 167 -10.73 16.41 -26.93
CA LEU A 167 -11.60 15.30 -27.29
C LEU A 167 -11.76 14.31 -26.13
N MET A 168 -10.66 13.97 -25.44
CA MET A 168 -10.71 13.13 -24.24
C MET A 168 -11.58 13.76 -23.15
N ARG A 169 -11.37 15.06 -22.87
CA ARG A 169 -12.14 15.82 -21.88
C ARG A 169 -13.61 15.89 -22.25
N ALA A 170 -13.94 16.20 -23.50
CA ALA A 170 -15.31 16.24 -23.99
C ALA A 170 -16.01 14.87 -23.80
N ARG A 171 -15.32 13.78 -24.12
CA ARG A 171 -15.86 12.43 -23.95
C ARG A 171 -16.03 12.03 -22.49
N ILE A 172 -15.08 12.37 -21.62
CA ILE A 172 -15.21 12.15 -20.16
C ILE A 172 -16.43 12.91 -19.63
N LEU A 173 -16.57 14.19 -19.97
CA LEU A 173 -17.70 15.01 -19.51
C LEU A 173 -19.04 14.52 -20.07
N TYR A 174 -19.06 14.08 -21.33
CA TYR A 174 -20.25 13.52 -21.97
C TYR A 174 -20.68 12.21 -21.29
N CYS A 175 -19.76 11.28 -21.10
CA CYS A 175 -20.04 9.97 -20.53
C CYS A 175 -20.29 10.01 -19.01
N ASN A 176 -19.77 11.01 -18.28
CA ASN A 176 -19.96 11.15 -16.83
C ASN A 176 -21.26 11.88 -16.45
N ARG A 177 -22.09 12.31 -17.42
CA ARG A 177 -23.41 12.88 -17.09
C ARG A 177 -24.35 11.77 -16.65
N LYS A 178 -24.84 11.84 -15.40
CA LYS A 178 -25.78 10.89 -14.78
C LYS A 178 -27.14 10.71 -15.49
N ASN A 179 -27.39 11.34 -16.64
CA ASN A 179 -28.68 11.35 -17.34
C ASN A 179 -28.53 11.29 -18.88
N ILE A 180 -27.87 10.26 -19.41
CA ILE A 180 -28.10 9.88 -20.82
C ILE A 180 -28.96 8.62 -20.79
N VAL A 181 -30.28 8.81 -20.77
CA VAL A 181 -31.19 7.78 -21.28
C VAL A 181 -30.88 7.68 -22.76
N PHE A 182 -30.25 6.60 -23.20
CA PHE A 182 -30.16 6.29 -24.62
C PHE A 182 -31.59 5.99 -25.11
N LYS A 183 -32.35 7.02 -25.48
CA LYS A 183 -33.40 6.82 -26.48
C LYS A 183 -32.66 6.59 -27.78
N SER A 184 -32.60 5.33 -28.21
CA SER A 184 -32.26 5.02 -29.59
C SER A 184 -33.34 5.69 -30.46
N GLN A 185 -33.03 6.86 -31.01
CA GLN A 185 -33.80 7.36 -32.14
C GLN A 185 -33.45 6.42 -33.29
N SER A 186 -34.39 5.56 -33.68
CA SER A 186 -34.29 4.79 -34.92
C SER A 186 -34.04 5.78 -36.05
N ILE A 187 -32.86 5.68 -36.66
CA ILE A 187 -32.57 6.34 -37.92
C ILE A 187 -33.53 5.71 -38.92
N LYS A 188 -34.50 6.48 -39.42
CA LYS A 188 -35.29 6.07 -40.57
C LYS A 188 -34.38 6.24 -41.77
N ASP A 189 -34.03 5.12 -42.38
CA ASP A 189 -33.41 5.08 -43.70
C ASP A 189 -34.38 5.75 -44.68
N ASN A 190 -33.90 6.82 -45.34
CA ASN A 190 -34.48 7.40 -46.54
C ASN A 190 -33.56 7.07 -47.71
#